data_AF-X1K210-F1
#
_entry.id   AF-X1K210-F1
#
_cell.length_a   1.000
_cell.length_b   1.000
_cell.length_c   1.000
_cell.angle_alpha   90.00
_cell.angle_beta   90.00
_cell.angle_gamma   90.00
#
_symmetry.space_group_name_H-M   'P 1'
#
loop_
_entity.id
_entity.type
_entity.pdbx_description
1 polymer ?
#
loop_
_entity_poly.entity_id
_entity_poly.type
_entity_poly.pdbx_seq_one_letter_code
_entity_poly.pdbx_strand_id
1 'polypeptide(L)'
;PFASISPAFAHNSITCTAPSKTFNLAGLQTSTIIIPNKKHYKIYNNILDSLALNENNVFGLVGLEAAYREGEEWLEQLLAYLNENLKFLMKYFKERIPKIKVIKPEGTYLVWLDCRQLGLITKDLNNFMIKNAGVALDDGYWFGTEGKGFMRINIACPRSFLEEGLKRIERAANSL
;
A
#
# COMPACT_ATOMS: atom_id res chain seq x y z
N PRO A 1 -13.54 -13.20 -3.34
CA PRO A 1 -12.23 -13.28 -4.03
C PRO A 1 -12.40 -13.89 -5.43
N PHE A 2 -11.50 -13.70 -6.39
CA PHE A 2 -11.66 -14.29 -7.74
C PHE A 2 -11.84 -15.82 -7.69
N ALA A 3 -11.04 -16.50 -6.88
CA ALA A 3 -11.13 -17.95 -6.68
C ALA A 3 -12.46 -18.42 -6.05
N SER A 4 -13.25 -17.54 -5.42
CA SER A 4 -14.52 -17.91 -4.80
C SER A 4 -15.72 -17.84 -5.77
N ILE A 5 -15.51 -17.46 -7.03
CA ILE A 5 -16.59 -17.30 -8.01
C ILE A 5 -17.11 -18.66 -8.49
N SER A 6 -16.22 -19.60 -8.81
CA SER A 6 -16.59 -20.97 -9.20
C SER A 6 -15.38 -21.93 -9.11
N PRO A 7 -15.59 -23.26 -9.09
CA PRO A 7 -14.49 -24.22 -9.14
C PRO A 7 -13.57 -24.02 -10.36
N ALA A 8 -14.13 -23.65 -11.51
CA ALA A 8 -13.34 -23.39 -12.71
C ALA A 8 -12.35 -22.22 -12.52
N PHE A 9 -12.79 -21.13 -11.88
CA PHE A 9 -11.89 -20.00 -11.56
C PHE A 9 -10.90 -20.36 -10.45
N ALA A 10 -11.33 -21.11 -9.43
CA ALA A 10 -10.46 -21.60 -8.37
C ALA A 10 -9.30 -22.44 -8.95
N HIS A 11 -9.60 -23.37 -9.87
CA HIS A 11 -8.59 -24.22 -10.53
C HIS A 11 -7.69 -23.47 -11.52
N ASN A 12 -8.07 -22.27 -11.94
CA ASN A 12 -7.30 -21.43 -12.85
C ASN A 12 -6.74 -20.17 -12.17
N SER A 13 -6.47 -20.24 -10.86
CA SER A 13 -5.91 -19.12 -10.10
C SER A 13 -4.88 -19.59 -9.08
N ILE A 14 -3.99 -18.67 -8.71
CA ILE A 14 -3.07 -18.78 -7.57
C ILE A 14 -3.37 -17.57 -6.71
N THR A 15 -3.83 -17.78 -5.48
CA THR A 15 -4.14 -16.69 -4.54
C THR A 15 -2.98 -16.51 -3.57
N CYS A 16 -2.36 -15.33 -3.59
CA CYS A 16 -1.25 -14.98 -2.71
C CYS A 16 -1.76 -14.11 -1.56
N THR A 17 -1.52 -14.53 -0.32
CA THR A 17 -1.91 -13.78 0.88
C THR A 17 -0.75 -13.73 1.87
N ALA A 18 -0.72 -12.71 2.73
CA ALA A 18 0.28 -12.60 3.78
C ALA A 18 -0.21 -11.65 4.88
N PRO A 19 0.20 -11.84 6.15
CA PRO A 19 -0.07 -10.90 7.22
C PRO A 19 0.77 -9.61 7.12
N SER A 20 1.74 -9.56 6.19
CA SER A 20 2.78 -8.53 6.11
C SER A 20 2.27 -7.09 6.01
N LYS A 21 1.24 -6.85 5.20
CA LYS A 21 0.67 -5.50 5.03
C LYS A 21 -0.35 -5.18 6.11
N THR A 22 -1.19 -6.14 6.44
CA THR A 22 -2.24 -6.00 7.44
C THR A 22 -1.65 -5.65 8.80
N PHE A 23 -0.63 -6.40 9.24
CA PHE A 23 -0.05 -6.31 10.58
C PHE A 23 1.34 -5.69 10.63
N ASN A 24 1.79 -5.07 9.52
CA ASN A 24 3.12 -4.47 9.40
C ASN A 24 4.28 -5.46 9.67
N LEU A 25 4.13 -6.72 9.23
CA LEU A 25 5.09 -7.81 9.45
C LEU A 25 5.95 -8.12 8.22
N ALA A 26 6.18 -7.14 7.34
CA ALA A 26 6.92 -7.36 6.08
C ALA A 26 8.34 -7.92 6.29
N GLY A 27 9.01 -7.53 7.39
CA GLY A 27 10.33 -8.05 7.75
C GLY A 27 10.34 -9.53 8.18
N LEU A 28 9.17 -10.12 8.49
CA LEU A 28 9.08 -11.53 8.89
C LEU A 28 9.01 -12.51 7.71
N GLN A 29 8.82 -12.01 6.47
CA GLN A 29 8.97 -12.79 5.24
C GLN A 29 8.15 -14.10 5.17
N THR A 30 6.91 -14.10 5.67
CA THR A 30 6.01 -15.26 5.62
C THR A 30 4.74 -14.94 4.85
N SER A 31 4.32 -15.88 3.98
CA SER A 31 3.13 -15.76 3.14
C SER A 31 2.40 -17.09 3.03
N THR A 32 1.15 -17.04 2.59
CA THR A 32 0.30 -18.22 2.35
C THR A 32 -0.19 -18.18 0.91
N ILE A 33 0.15 -19.24 0.17
CA ILE A 33 -0.19 -19.39 -1.25
C ILE A 33 -1.23 -20.50 -1.39
N ILE A 34 -2.38 -20.16 -1.98
CA ILE A 34 -3.53 -21.06 -2.12
C ILE A 34 -3.67 -21.45 -3.59
N ILE A 35 -3.47 -22.73 -3.90
CA ILE A 35 -3.51 -23.29 -5.26
C ILE A 35 -4.42 -24.53 -5.30
N PRO A 36 -5.72 -24.38 -5.65
CA PRO A 36 -6.66 -25.51 -5.69
C PRO A 36 -6.33 -26.57 -6.75
N ASN A 37 -5.67 -26.17 -7.84
CA ASN A 37 -5.27 -27.10 -8.91
C ASN A 37 -4.00 -27.87 -8.53
N LYS A 38 -4.13 -29.17 -8.30
CA LYS A 38 -3.03 -30.06 -7.90
C LYS A 38 -1.87 -30.08 -8.92
N LYS A 39 -2.14 -29.94 -10.22
CA LYS A 39 -1.10 -29.88 -11.25
C LYS A 39 -0.27 -28.60 -11.11
N HIS A 40 -0.94 -27.45 -10.96
CA HIS A 40 -0.27 -26.16 -10.76
C HIS A 40 0.48 -26.12 -9.42
N TYR A 41 -0.12 -26.67 -8.36
CA TYR A 41 0.51 -26.79 -7.05
C TYR A 41 1.83 -27.58 -7.12
N LYS A 42 1.85 -28.72 -7.82
CA LYS A 42 3.07 -29.52 -8.01
C LYS A 42 4.16 -28.74 -8.77
N ILE A 43 3.79 -28.01 -9.83
CA ILE A 43 4.73 -27.17 -10.57
C ILE A 43 5.31 -26.07 -9.66
N TYR A 44 4.46 -25.41 -8.88
CA TYR A 44 4.86 -24.36 -7.95
C TYR A 44 5.84 -24.87 -6.88
N ASN A 45 5.54 -26.00 -6.22
CA ASN A 45 6.43 -26.59 -5.21
C ASN A 45 7.78 -27.01 -5.79
N ASN A 46 7.80 -27.64 -6.97
CA ASN A 46 9.06 -28.01 -7.62
C ASN A 46 9.97 -26.80 -7.86
N ILE A 47 9.39 -25.64 -8.21
CA ILE A 47 10.15 -24.40 -8.39
C ILE A 47 10.68 -23.89 -7.04
N LEU A 48 9.84 -23.85 -6.00
CA LEU A 48 10.28 -23.44 -4.66
C LEU A 48 11.42 -24.31 -4.13
N ASP A 49 11.30 -25.63 -4.27
CA ASP A 49 12.32 -26.58 -3.84
C ASP A 49 13.63 -26.37 -4.60
N SER A 50 13.57 -26.15 -5.92
CA SER A 50 14.75 -25.86 -6.74
C SER A 50 15.48 -24.56 -6.36
N LEU A 51 14.76 -23.62 -5.75
CA LEU A 51 15.27 -22.33 -5.30
C LEU A 51 15.57 -22.28 -3.80
N ALA A 52 15.33 -23.37 -3.07
CA ALA A 52 15.40 -23.42 -1.60
C ALA A 52 14.58 -22.31 -0.91
N LEU A 53 13.39 -22.03 -1.44
CA LEU A 53 12.45 -21.03 -0.91
C LEU A 53 11.29 -21.64 -0.10
N ASN A 54 11.41 -22.92 0.24
CA ASN A 54 10.38 -23.70 0.95
C ASN A 54 10.52 -23.62 2.48
N GLU A 55 11.60 -23.04 3.00
CA GLU A 55 11.79 -22.84 4.43
C GLU A 55 11.31 -21.47 4.90
N ASN A 56 10.65 -21.45 6.06
CA ASN A 56 10.26 -20.22 6.75
C ASN A 56 11.13 -20.01 7.97
N ASN A 57 11.41 -18.75 8.31
CA ASN A 57 12.02 -18.45 9.59
C ASN A 57 11.00 -18.64 10.74
N VAL A 58 11.50 -19.03 11.91
CA VAL A 58 10.67 -19.34 13.09
C VAL A 58 9.79 -18.16 13.52
N PHE A 59 10.31 -16.94 13.46
CA PHE A 59 9.57 -15.74 13.87
C PHE A 59 8.41 -15.44 12.93
N GLY A 60 8.56 -15.73 11.63
CA GLY A 60 7.52 -15.51 10.64
C GLY A 60 6.36 -16.48 10.77
N LEU A 61 6.62 -17.74 11.13
CA LEU A 61 5.55 -18.70 11.45
C LEU A 61 4.76 -18.28 12.70
N VAL A 62 5.47 -17.95 13.78
CA VAL A 62 4.85 -17.49 15.04
C VAL A 62 4.07 -16.19 14.83
N GLY A 63 4.66 -15.23 14.11
CA GLY A 63 4.02 -13.95 13.82
C GLY A 63 2.79 -14.10 12.93
N LEU A 64 2.80 -15.00 11.95
CA LEU A 64 1.63 -15.31 11.13
C LEU A 64 0.50 -15.92 11.96
N GLU A 65 0.82 -16.91 12.81
CA GLU A 65 -0.16 -17.57 13.64
C GLU A 65 -0.82 -16.58 14.62
N ALA A 66 -0.01 -15.82 15.37
CA ALA A 66 -0.52 -14.82 16.30
C ALA A 66 -1.37 -13.77 15.60
N ALA A 67 -0.91 -13.25 14.45
CA ALA A 67 -1.65 -12.26 13.68
C ALA A 67 -3.04 -12.75 13.24
N TYR A 68 -3.15 -14.01 12.78
CA TYR A 68 -4.43 -14.56 12.32
C TYR A 68 -5.33 -15.10 13.43
N ARG A 69 -4.77 -15.51 14.58
CA ARG A 69 -5.58 -15.99 15.70
C ARG A 69 -6.03 -14.87 16.64
N GLU A 70 -5.21 -13.83 16.81
CA GLU A 70 -5.36 -12.85 17.90
C GLU A 70 -5.35 -11.40 17.41
N GLY A 71 -5.02 -11.15 16.14
CA GLY A 71 -4.85 -9.79 15.61
C GLY A 71 -6.13 -9.04 15.25
N GLU A 72 -7.31 -9.67 15.35
CA GLU A 72 -8.57 -9.10 14.87
C GLU A 72 -8.91 -7.77 15.54
N GLU A 73 -8.86 -7.70 16.87
CA GLU A 73 -9.16 -6.48 17.63
C GLU A 73 -8.24 -5.31 17.21
N TRP A 74 -6.94 -5.58 17.09
CA TRP A 74 -5.97 -4.58 16.66
C TRP A 74 -6.26 -4.10 15.23
N LEU A 75 -6.64 -5.01 14.34
CA LEU A 75 -6.97 -4.68 12.96
C LEU A 75 -8.22 -3.80 12.86
N GLU A 76 -9.27 -4.10 13.62
CA GLU A 76 -10.49 -3.28 13.65
C GLU A 76 -10.20 -1.84 14.10
N GLN A 77 -9.40 -1.68 15.15
CA GLN A 77 -8.95 -0.38 15.63
C GLN A 77 -8.10 0.35 14.58
N LEU A 78 -7.17 -0.36 13.91
CA LEU A 78 -6.35 0.20 12.85
C LEU A 78 -7.21 0.67 11.67
N LEU A 79 -8.20 -0.10 11.23
CA LEU A 79 -9.05 0.25 10.10
C LEU A 79 -9.86 1.51 10.39
N ALA A 80 -10.43 1.63 11.59
CA ALA A 80 -11.12 2.85 12.03
C ALA A 80 -10.17 4.05 12.01
N TYR A 81 -8.97 3.89 12.56
CA TYR A 81 -7.95 4.93 12.60
C TYR A 81 -7.47 5.38 11.20
N LEU A 82 -7.21 4.42 10.29
CA LEU A 82 -6.81 4.70 8.91
C LEU A 82 -7.92 5.42 8.13
N ASN A 83 -9.17 5.05 8.36
CA ASN A 83 -10.32 5.71 7.76
C ASN A 83 -10.43 7.19 8.20
N GLU A 84 -10.22 7.46 9.49
CA GLU A 84 -10.13 8.85 9.96
C GLU A 84 -8.93 9.57 9.33
N ASN A 85 -7.78 8.90 9.21
CA ASN A 85 -6.60 9.45 8.53
C ASN A 85 -6.91 9.87 7.10
N LEU A 86 -7.60 9.01 6.34
CA LEU A 86 -8.05 9.29 4.99
C LEU A 86 -9.03 10.47 4.92
N LYS A 87 -10.05 10.51 5.79
CA LYS A 87 -11.04 11.61 5.82
C LYS A 87 -10.38 12.97 6.03
N PHE A 88 -9.46 13.05 6.99
CA PHE A 88 -8.70 14.27 7.25
C PHE A 88 -7.84 14.65 6.06
N LEU A 89 -7.10 13.71 5.47
CA LEU A 89 -6.26 13.99 4.31
C LEU A 89 -7.09 14.54 3.15
N MET A 90 -8.22 13.90 2.83
CA MET A 90 -9.13 14.32 1.78
C MET A 90 -9.67 15.73 2.03
N LYS A 91 -10.11 16.01 3.27
CA LYS A 91 -10.58 17.34 3.68
C LYS A 91 -9.48 18.38 3.54
N TYR A 92 -8.28 18.08 4.03
CA TYR A 92 -7.12 18.97 4.00
C TYR A 92 -6.75 19.38 2.58
N PHE A 93 -6.56 18.43 1.66
CA PHE A 93 -6.24 18.74 0.27
C PHE A 93 -7.35 19.55 -0.41
N LYS A 94 -8.62 19.18 -0.18
CA LYS A 94 -9.77 19.90 -0.76
C LYS A 94 -9.81 21.37 -0.32
N GLU A 95 -9.54 21.65 0.95
CA GLU A 95 -9.66 22.98 1.54
C GLU A 95 -8.39 23.83 1.40
N ARG A 96 -7.21 23.21 1.45
CA ARG A 96 -5.93 23.91 1.58
C ARG A 96 -5.03 23.81 0.35
N ILE A 97 -5.15 22.75 -0.44
CA ILE A 97 -4.26 22.50 -1.60
C ILE A 97 -5.08 22.01 -2.80
N PRO A 98 -6.05 22.79 -3.31
CA PRO A 98 -6.99 22.32 -4.32
C PRO A 98 -6.34 21.95 -5.67
N LYS A 99 -5.09 22.38 -5.92
CA LYS A 99 -4.27 21.97 -7.09
C LYS A 99 -3.85 20.48 -7.03
N ILE A 100 -3.94 19.81 -5.88
CA ILE A 100 -3.67 18.38 -5.75
C ILE A 100 -5.00 17.66 -5.49
N LYS A 101 -5.41 16.78 -6.39
CA LYS A 101 -6.67 16.01 -6.23
C LYS A 101 -6.38 14.67 -5.59
N VAL A 102 -7.12 14.36 -4.53
CA VAL A 102 -7.05 13.05 -3.86
C VAL A 102 -8.00 12.09 -4.55
N ILE A 103 -7.47 10.96 -5.00
CA ILE A 103 -8.29 9.84 -5.50
C ILE A 103 -8.64 8.97 -4.29
N LYS A 104 -9.92 8.99 -3.90
CA LYS A 104 -10.41 8.24 -2.74
C LYS A 104 -10.20 6.74 -2.99
N PRO A 105 -9.37 6.05 -2.18
CA PRO A 105 -9.22 4.61 -2.30
C PRO A 105 -10.39 3.86 -1.67
N GLU A 106 -10.71 2.70 -2.23
CA GLU A 106 -11.66 1.73 -1.63
C GLU A 106 -10.92 0.72 -0.73
N GLY A 107 -9.60 0.64 -0.83
CA GLY A 107 -8.78 -0.25 -0.04
C GLY A 107 -7.32 0.19 0.02
N THR A 108 -6.55 -0.46 0.89
CA THR A 108 -5.17 -0.11 1.27
C THR A 108 -5.07 1.20 2.07
N TYR A 109 -3.90 1.43 2.66
CA TYR A 109 -3.52 2.68 3.33
C TYR A 109 -2.61 3.56 2.45
N LEU A 110 -2.63 3.35 1.14
CA LEU A 110 -1.82 4.08 0.18
C LEU A 110 -2.74 4.91 -0.74
N VAL A 111 -2.65 6.23 -0.63
CA VAL A 111 -3.56 7.15 -1.31
C VAL A 111 -2.88 7.74 -2.54
N TRP A 112 -3.60 7.77 -3.66
CA TRP A 112 -3.10 8.31 -4.92
C TRP A 112 -3.46 9.79 -5.04
N LEU A 113 -2.47 10.62 -5.38
CA LEU A 113 -2.58 12.07 -5.50
C LEU A 113 -2.34 12.49 -6.95
N ASP A 114 -3.29 13.16 -7.57
CA ASP A 114 -3.13 13.81 -8.86
C ASP A 114 -2.54 15.21 -8.66
N CYS A 115 -1.29 15.38 -9.06
CA CYS A 115 -0.55 16.64 -8.91
C CYS A 115 -0.42 17.40 -10.23
N ARG A 116 -1.13 17.00 -11.30
CA ARG A 116 -0.96 17.59 -12.64
C ARG A 116 -1.29 19.08 -12.71
N GLN A 117 -2.18 19.58 -11.84
CA GLN A 117 -2.51 21.01 -11.77
C GLN A 117 -1.43 21.85 -11.07
N LEU A 118 -0.35 21.24 -10.57
CA LEU A 118 0.84 21.99 -10.12
C LEU A 118 1.68 22.52 -11.30
N GLY A 119 1.45 22.04 -12.52
CA GLY A 119 2.19 22.50 -13.72
C GLY A 119 3.64 22.02 -13.79
N LEU A 120 4.02 21.05 -12.96
CA LEU A 120 5.37 20.47 -12.91
C LEU A 120 5.49 19.25 -13.85
N ILE A 121 6.63 19.12 -14.51
CA ILE A 121 7.00 17.89 -15.24
C ILE A 121 7.37 16.81 -14.21
N THR A 122 7.18 15.52 -14.54
CA THR A 122 7.35 14.38 -13.61
C THR A 122 8.64 14.41 -12.77
N LYS A 123 9.81 14.59 -13.39
CA LYS A 123 11.10 14.65 -12.68
C LYS A 123 11.17 15.83 -11.71
N ASP A 124 10.53 16.93 -12.07
CA ASP A 124 10.47 18.14 -11.26
C ASP A 124 9.48 17.96 -10.10
N LEU A 125 8.40 17.20 -10.29
CA LEU A 125 7.42 16.91 -9.23
C LEU A 125 8.03 16.11 -8.08
N ASN A 126 8.76 15.02 -8.37
CA ASN A 126 9.38 14.21 -7.31
C ASN A 126 10.46 15.01 -6.57
N ASN A 127 11.31 15.73 -7.32
CA ASN A 127 12.31 16.63 -6.73
C ASN A 127 11.66 17.73 -5.89
N PHE A 128 10.56 18.31 -6.35
CA PHE A 128 9.81 19.33 -5.62
C PHE A 128 9.28 18.80 -4.28
N MET A 129 8.67 17.60 -4.26
CA MET A 129 8.18 16.99 -3.02
C MET A 129 9.33 16.74 -2.03
N ILE A 130 10.45 16.20 -2.50
CA ILE A 130 11.59 15.86 -1.63
C ILE A 130 12.34 17.12 -1.18
N LYS A 131 12.66 18.05 -2.08
CA LYS A 131 13.57 19.18 -1.82
C LYS A 131 12.85 20.42 -1.33
N ASN A 132 11.66 20.72 -1.84
CA ASN A 132 10.91 21.93 -1.47
C ASN A 132 9.92 21.64 -0.35
N ALA A 133 9.14 20.55 -0.45
CA ALA A 133 8.24 20.17 0.63
C ALA A 133 8.96 19.43 1.77
N GLY A 134 10.08 18.74 1.50
CA GLY A 134 10.75 17.93 2.53
C GLY A 134 9.90 16.70 2.92
N VAL A 135 9.16 16.15 1.96
CA VAL A 135 8.28 14.98 2.14
C VAL A 135 8.61 13.96 1.05
N ALA A 136 9.06 12.78 1.44
CA ALA A 136 9.28 11.68 0.53
C ALA A 136 7.97 10.89 0.34
N LEU A 137 7.53 10.80 -0.92
CA LEU A 137 6.37 10.04 -1.36
C LEU A 137 6.84 9.03 -2.44
N ASP A 138 6.02 8.04 -2.77
CA ASP A 138 6.36 7.21 -3.94
C ASP A 138 5.98 7.96 -5.22
N ASP A 139 6.93 8.05 -6.15
CA ASP A 139 6.72 8.65 -7.46
C ASP A 139 5.74 7.79 -8.26
N GLY A 140 4.67 8.40 -8.79
CA GLY A 140 3.68 7.70 -9.60
C GLY A 140 4.30 7.03 -10.83
N TYR A 141 5.41 7.58 -11.36
CA TYR A 141 6.12 7.00 -12.49
C TYR A 141 6.71 5.61 -12.22
N TRP A 142 6.96 5.25 -10.94
CA TRP A 142 7.40 3.90 -10.57
C TRP A 142 6.38 2.82 -10.93
N PHE A 143 5.13 3.21 -11.14
CA PHE A 143 4.00 2.33 -11.45
C PHE A 143 3.64 2.32 -12.94
N GLY A 144 4.43 3.00 -13.78
CA GLY A 144 4.27 3.05 -15.23
C GLY A 144 4.08 4.47 -15.78
N THR A 145 4.03 4.59 -17.11
CA THR A 145 3.88 5.88 -17.80
C THR A 145 2.59 6.60 -17.45
N GLU A 146 1.54 5.86 -17.13
CA GLU A 146 0.23 6.41 -16.73
C GLU A 146 0.26 7.07 -15.34
N GLY A 147 1.28 6.77 -14.52
CA GLY A 147 1.48 7.39 -13.21
C GLY A 147 2.20 8.74 -13.27
N LYS A 148 2.55 9.26 -14.46
CA LYS A 148 3.18 10.58 -14.60
C LYS A 148 2.30 11.68 -14.01
N GLY A 149 2.90 12.54 -13.19
CA GLY A 149 2.19 13.63 -12.52
C GLY A 149 1.36 13.19 -11.30
N PHE A 150 1.49 11.93 -10.87
CA PHE A 150 0.90 11.43 -9.63
C PHE A 150 1.96 11.16 -8.57
N MET A 151 1.54 11.19 -7.30
CA MET A 151 2.33 10.75 -6.15
C MET A 151 1.48 9.79 -5.30
N ARG A 152 2.12 8.82 -4.63
CA ARG A 152 1.47 7.95 -3.65
C ARG A 152 1.90 8.32 -2.23
N ILE A 153 0.93 8.59 -1.37
CA ILE A 153 1.17 8.88 0.04
C ILE A 153 0.72 7.71 0.93
N ASN A 154 1.56 7.35 1.90
CA ASN A 154 1.22 6.37 2.93
C ASN A 154 0.56 7.07 4.14
N ILE A 155 -0.67 6.66 4.48
CA ILE A 155 -1.43 7.20 5.61
C ILE A 155 -1.40 6.31 6.86
N ALA A 156 -0.68 5.19 6.85
CA ALA A 156 -0.45 4.33 8.01
C ALA A 156 0.66 4.91 8.90
N CYS A 157 0.34 6.05 9.52
CA CYS A 157 1.22 6.77 10.44
C CYS A 157 0.41 7.53 11.51
N PRO A 158 1.05 8.02 12.58
CA PRO A 158 0.41 8.92 13.54
C PRO A 158 -0.21 10.16 12.87
N ARG A 159 -1.38 10.60 13.34
CA ARG A 159 -2.12 11.76 12.83
C ARG A 159 -1.23 13.00 12.75
N SER A 160 -0.43 13.21 13.78
CA SER A 160 0.52 14.32 13.88
C SER A 160 1.57 14.32 12.77
N PHE A 161 2.10 13.14 12.42
CA PHE A 161 3.03 12.98 11.30
C PHE A 161 2.36 13.26 9.96
N LEU A 162 1.14 12.76 9.76
CA LEU A 162 0.37 13.03 8.56
C LEU A 162 0.11 14.53 8.41
N GLU A 163 -0.37 15.18 9.46
CA GLU A 163 -0.63 16.63 9.47
C GLU A 163 0.63 17.46 9.17
N GLU A 164 1.76 17.13 9.78
CA GLU A 164 3.03 17.81 9.50
C GLU A 164 3.45 17.65 8.04
N GLY A 165 3.32 16.44 7.48
CA GLY A 165 3.57 16.18 6.06
C GLY A 165 2.68 17.01 5.14
N LEU A 166 1.37 17.12 5.46
CA LEU A 166 0.44 17.92 4.66
C LEU A 166 0.73 19.42 4.74
N LYS A 167 1.07 19.95 5.92
CA LYS A 167 1.49 21.36 6.10
C LYS A 167 2.74 21.70 5.30
N ARG A 168 3.68 20.77 5.21
CA ARG A 168 4.88 20.90 4.37
C ARG A 168 4.54 20.97 2.88
N ILE A 169 3.69 20.07 2.41
CA ILE A 169 3.21 20.06 1.01
C ILE A 169 2.44 21.35 0.70
N GLU A 170 1.58 21.83 1.61
CA GLU A 170 0.85 23.10 1.46
C GLU A 170 1.80 24.28 1.28
N ARG A 171 2.79 24.42 2.16
CA ARG A 171 3.77 25.52 2.07
C ARG A 171 4.51 25.52 0.74
N ALA A 172 4.95 24.34 0.29
CA ALA A 172 5.62 24.23 -0.99
C ALA A 172 4.67 24.54 -2.15
N ALA A 173 3.45 23.99 -2.15
CA ALA A 173 2.46 24.21 -3.21
C ALA A 173 2.01 25.67 -3.33
N ASN A 174 1.98 26.42 -2.22
CA ASN A 174 1.66 27.84 -2.20
C ASN A 174 2.83 28.72 -2.66
N SER A 175 4.05 28.18 -2.74
CA SER A 175 5.22 28.86 -3.33
C SER A 175 5.33 28.69 -4.85
N LEU A 176 4.41 27.93 -5.47
CA LEU A 176 4.26 27.75 -6.92
C LEU A 176 3.20 28.69 -7.50
#